data_AF-A0A5M8NSL6-F1
#
_entry.id   AF-A0A5M8NSL6-F1
#
_cell.length_a   1.000
_cell.length_b   1.000
_cell.length_c   1.000
_cell.angle_alpha   90.00
_cell.angle_beta   90.00
_cell.angle_gamma   90.00
#
_symmetry.space_group_name_H-M   'P 1'
#
loop_
_entity.id
_entity.type
_entity.pdbx_description
1 polymer ?
#
loop_
_entity_poly.entity_id
_entity_poly.type
_entity_poly.pdbx_seq_one_letter_code
_entity_poly.pdbx_strand_id
1 'polypeptide(L)'
;MIRKIRGFSLWFLLAWMAGCDSVHEFPGEDPVDPSLVEIDITMQIDMQIDLDIDMEVASESTRQTYASMLEGDYDVRYIIDIYEADDTRKNSVSNRVKRIVKTESEISSDGKYHLDEAVRLSVRKYQIMTWIDFVTKGTTTDKYYNTEDLQKISIILQNGTYQGYNSTRDAFTSTVEMDLIPYRGQRYIHYEAVAEVVRPFAIYRIITTDIDEYKTYHQTLSYAAIQPNTTNVAYNLFFPMGYNSYLYAPDNFRPGIAYSYDITETAPEKEALLASDYVFVKDETFYTVNFE
;
A
#
# COMPACT_ATOMS: atom_id res chain seq x y z
N MET A 1 36.65 90.78 -51.45
CA MET A 1 37.14 90.99 -50.07
C MET A 1 37.06 89.65 -49.36
N ILE A 2 38.21 89.08 -48.94
CA ILE A 2 38.39 87.94 -47.98
C ILE A 2 37.94 86.55 -48.51
N ARG A 3 38.67 85.42 -48.44
CA ARG A 3 40.05 84.98 -48.13
C ARG A 3 40.14 83.50 -48.61
N LYS A 4 41.27 83.06 -49.15
CA LYS A 4 41.67 81.63 -49.21
C LYS A 4 42.14 81.19 -47.82
N ILE A 5 41.83 79.98 -47.35
CA ILE A 5 42.69 79.20 -46.44
C ILE A 5 42.58 77.69 -46.75
N ARG A 6 43.74 77.06 -46.94
CA ARG A 6 44.02 75.62 -46.96
C ARG A 6 44.37 75.14 -45.53
N GLY A 7 44.24 73.84 -45.31
CA GLY A 7 44.86 73.11 -44.19
C GLY A 7 43.85 72.71 -43.10
N PHE A 8 44.03 71.66 -42.32
CA PHE A 8 45.09 70.68 -42.14
C PHE A 8 44.49 69.58 -41.25
N SER A 9 45.00 68.35 -41.39
CA SER A 9 45.04 67.22 -40.44
C SER A 9 44.36 67.38 -39.06
N LEU A 10 43.63 66.35 -38.58
CA LEU A 10 43.90 65.70 -37.28
C LEU A 10 42.91 64.52 -36.99
N TRP A 11 43.50 63.34 -36.82
CA TRP A 11 43.20 62.33 -35.77
C TRP A 11 42.03 61.32 -35.91
N PHE A 12 42.45 60.11 -36.30
CA PHE A 12 42.20 58.84 -35.61
C PHE A 12 41.67 58.99 -34.16
N LEU A 13 40.52 58.38 -33.85
CA LEU A 13 40.32 57.56 -32.65
C LEU A 13 38.90 56.97 -32.58
N LEU A 14 38.87 55.76 -32.03
CA LEU A 14 37.73 55.01 -31.47
C LEU A 14 36.90 54.16 -32.44
N ALA A 15 37.55 53.06 -32.86
CA ALA A 15 36.90 51.76 -32.71
C ALA A 15 36.43 51.60 -31.25
N TRP A 16 35.19 51.14 -31.07
CA TRP A 16 34.65 50.33 -29.97
C TRP A 16 33.12 50.43 -30.04
N MET A 17 32.51 49.62 -30.90
CA MET A 17 31.16 49.09 -30.66
C MET A 17 31.20 47.58 -30.87
N ALA A 18 32.04 46.91 -30.08
CA ALA A 18 31.68 45.59 -29.57
C ALA A 18 30.76 45.88 -28.37
N GLY A 19 29.51 46.24 -28.68
CA GLY A 19 28.46 46.32 -27.68
C GLY A 19 28.23 44.90 -27.19
N CYS A 20 28.72 44.63 -25.98
CA CYS A 20 28.14 43.62 -25.11
C CYS A 20 26.64 43.94 -25.00
N ASP A 21 25.82 43.26 -25.78
CA ASP A 21 24.44 43.02 -25.39
C ASP A 21 24.32 41.52 -25.17
N SER A 22 24.79 41.14 -23.98
CA SER A 22 24.09 40.27 -23.06
C SER A 22 22.99 39.43 -23.71
N VAL A 23 23.35 38.22 -24.12
CA VAL A 23 22.37 37.15 -24.35
C VAL A 23 21.70 36.89 -23.00
N HIS A 24 20.62 37.62 -22.73
CA HIS A 24 19.61 37.19 -21.79
C HIS A 24 18.85 36.07 -22.48
N GLU A 25 19.36 34.84 -22.38
CA GLU A 25 18.51 33.66 -22.51
C GLU A 25 17.44 33.78 -21.42
N PHE A 26 16.25 34.23 -21.82
CA PHE A 26 15.06 34.04 -21.01
C PHE A 26 14.94 32.53 -20.77
N PRO A 27 14.79 32.06 -19.51
CA PRO A 27 14.48 30.66 -19.30
C PRO A 27 13.26 30.33 -20.17
N GLY A 28 13.38 29.29 -20.99
CA GLY A 28 12.31 28.85 -21.89
C GLY A 28 10.99 28.67 -21.14
N GLU A 29 9.89 28.56 -21.88
CA GLU A 29 8.50 28.63 -21.40
C GLU A 29 8.08 27.65 -20.28
N ASP A 30 9.00 26.88 -19.71
CA ASP A 30 8.88 26.26 -18.39
C ASP A 30 10.18 26.49 -17.60
N PRO A 31 10.22 27.45 -16.65
CA PRO A 31 11.35 27.56 -15.73
C PRO A 31 11.38 26.29 -14.87
N VAL A 32 12.24 25.34 -15.24
CA VAL A 32 12.50 24.14 -14.43
C VAL A 32 13.08 24.61 -13.11
N ASP A 33 12.33 24.45 -12.03
CA ASP A 33 12.82 24.71 -10.67
C ASP A 33 14.10 23.89 -10.47
N PRO A 34 15.27 24.54 -10.26
CA PRO A 34 16.54 23.83 -10.12
C PRO A 34 16.60 22.95 -8.85
N SER A 35 15.60 23.06 -7.97
CA SER A 35 15.44 22.20 -6.80
C SER A 35 14.58 20.97 -7.04
N LEU A 36 13.91 20.85 -8.19
CA LEU A 36 13.14 19.68 -8.61
C LEU A 36 14.00 18.77 -9.51
N VAL A 37 13.99 17.48 -9.19
CA VAL A 37 14.61 16.43 -9.97
C VAL A 37 13.49 15.55 -10.54
N GLU A 38 13.57 15.26 -11.83
CA GLU A 38 12.79 14.21 -12.46
C GLU A 38 13.51 12.89 -12.22
N ILE A 39 12.84 11.98 -11.52
CA ILE A 39 13.37 10.67 -11.19
C ILE A 39 12.48 9.59 -11.83
N ASP A 40 13.11 8.56 -12.36
CA ASP A 40 12.43 7.34 -12.76
C ASP A 40 12.53 6.38 -11.57
N ILE A 41 11.39 6.10 -10.94
CA ILE A 41 11.31 5.17 -9.83
C ILE A 41 11.10 3.78 -10.41
N THR A 42 12.03 2.88 -10.13
CA THR A 42 11.80 1.44 -10.26
C THR A 42 11.59 0.86 -8.87
N MET A 43 10.39 0.34 -8.61
CA MET A 43 10.10 -0.35 -7.35
C MET A 43 9.96 -1.84 -7.59
N GLN A 44 10.71 -2.65 -6.84
CA GLN A 44 10.47 -4.08 -6.75
C GLN A 44 9.73 -4.38 -5.46
N ILE A 45 8.50 -4.89 -5.59
CA ILE A 45 7.67 -5.32 -4.47
C ILE A 45 7.67 -6.84 -4.49
N ASP A 46 8.27 -7.47 -3.48
CA ASP A 46 8.25 -8.92 -3.36
C ASP A 46 7.02 -9.38 -2.59
N MET A 47 5.98 -9.85 -3.30
CA MET A 47 4.78 -10.42 -2.69
C MET A 47 4.97 -11.88 -2.26
N GLN A 48 6.22 -12.35 -2.15
CA GLN A 48 6.48 -13.63 -1.51
C GLN A 48 5.90 -13.63 -0.09
N ILE A 49 5.21 -14.73 0.16
CA ILE A 49 4.44 -14.94 1.36
C ILE A 49 5.42 -15.58 2.34
N ASP A 50 6.04 -14.76 3.18
CA ASP A 50 6.90 -15.27 4.25
C ASP A 50 6.01 -15.99 5.27
N LEU A 51 5.96 -17.31 5.18
CA LEU A 51 5.30 -18.18 6.14
C LEU A 51 6.42 -18.88 6.88
N ASP A 52 6.68 -18.53 8.13
CA ASP A 52 7.63 -19.25 9.00
C ASP A 52 7.16 -20.68 9.39
N ILE A 53 6.50 -21.41 8.48
CA ILE A 53 6.00 -22.78 8.67
C ILE A 53 6.20 -23.56 7.36
N ASP A 54 6.77 -24.78 7.47
CA ASP A 54 7.11 -25.76 6.42
C ASP A 54 6.60 -25.40 4.98
N MET A 55 7.51 -24.79 4.20
CA MET A 55 7.26 -23.59 3.39
C MET A 55 6.89 -23.74 1.91
N GLU A 56 6.79 -24.94 1.34
CA GLU A 56 6.57 -25.06 -0.11
C GLU A 56 5.09 -25.30 -0.48
N VAL A 57 4.36 -26.05 0.35
CA VAL A 57 2.95 -26.40 0.08
C VAL A 57 1.99 -25.26 0.45
N ALA A 58 2.29 -24.51 1.52
CA ALA A 58 1.46 -23.41 2.00
C ALA A 58 1.59 -22.14 1.14
N SER A 59 2.79 -21.86 0.61
CA SER A 59 3.03 -20.77 -0.33
C SER A 59 2.39 -21.05 -1.69
N GLU A 60 2.53 -22.27 -2.21
CA GLU A 60 1.91 -22.70 -3.47
C GLU A 60 0.38 -22.65 -3.40
N SER A 61 -0.23 -23.14 -2.31
CA SER A 61 -1.68 -23.06 -2.13
C SER A 61 -2.21 -21.62 -2.02
N THR A 62 -1.48 -20.71 -1.35
CA THR A 62 -1.90 -19.31 -1.29
C THR A 62 -1.75 -18.60 -2.64
N ARG A 63 -0.65 -18.87 -3.38
CA ARG A 63 -0.46 -18.37 -4.75
C ARG A 63 -1.56 -18.86 -5.69
N GLN A 64 -1.92 -20.14 -5.62
CA GLN A 64 -3.04 -20.71 -6.40
C GLN A 64 -4.37 -20.05 -6.01
N THR A 65 -4.58 -19.78 -4.73
CA THR A 65 -5.77 -19.07 -4.27
C THR A 65 -5.81 -17.66 -4.88
N TYR A 66 -4.72 -16.89 -4.83
CA TYR A 66 -4.68 -15.57 -5.45
C TYR A 66 -4.84 -15.63 -6.97
N ALA A 67 -4.18 -16.57 -7.65
CA ALA A 67 -4.35 -16.77 -9.09
C ALA A 67 -5.82 -17.03 -9.45
N SER A 68 -6.52 -17.88 -8.68
CA SER A 68 -7.95 -18.14 -8.89
C SER A 68 -8.83 -16.91 -8.66
N MET A 69 -8.48 -16.04 -7.69
CA MET A 69 -9.20 -14.79 -7.44
C MET A 69 -9.04 -13.82 -8.62
N LEU A 70 -7.82 -13.73 -9.18
CA LEU A 70 -7.47 -12.83 -10.27
C LEU A 70 -8.02 -13.28 -11.64
N GLU A 71 -8.10 -14.59 -11.85
CA GLU A 71 -8.85 -15.18 -12.97
C GLU A 71 -10.34 -14.81 -12.90
N GLY A 72 -10.89 -14.76 -11.68
CA GLY A 72 -12.27 -14.40 -11.39
C GLY A 72 -12.55 -12.91 -11.43
N ASP A 73 -13.18 -12.41 -10.36
CA ASP A 73 -13.80 -11.08 -10.27
C ASP A 73 -12.92 -10.02 -9.60
N TYR A 74 -11.63 -10.32 -9.38
CA TYR A 74 -10.72 -9.44 -8.64
C TYR A 74 -9.50 -9.05 -9.46
N ASP A 75 -8.97 -7.87 -9.17
CA ASP A 75 -7.61 -7.45 -9.50
C ASP A 75 -6.85 -7.18 -8.19
N VAL A 76 -5.53 -7.28 -8.22
CA VAL A 76 -4.67 -6.79 -7.14
C VAL A 76 -4.34 -5.33 -7.41
N ARG A 77 -4.57 -4.46 -6.43
CA ARG A 77 -4.32 -3.02 -6.51
C ARG A 77 -3.09 -2.67 -5.70
N TYR A 78 -2.20 -1.89 -6.29
CA TYR A 78 -1.02 -1.31 -5.67
C TYR A 78 -1.23 0.18 -5.49
N ILE A 79 -1.15 0.66 -4.25
CA ILE A 79 -1.20 2.08 -3.90
C ILE A 79 0.17 2.46 -3.34
N ILE A 80 0.83 3.41 -3.98
CA ILE A 80 2.10 3.97 -3.54
C ILE A 80 1.89 5.45 -3.22
N ASP A 81 2.02 5.79 -1.96
CA ASP A 81 2.02 7.18 -1.49
C ASP A 81 3.43 7.61 -1.14
N ILE A 82 3.85 8.76 -1.66
CA ILE A 82 5.13 9.38 -1.34
C ILE A 82 4.84 10.58 -0.44
N TYR A 83 5.45 10.58 0.74
CA TYR A 83 5.40 11.67 1.71
C TYR A 83 6.77 12.29 1.86
N GLU A 84 6.84 13.61 2.01
CA GLU A 84 8.09 14.23 2.44
C GLU A 84 8.38 13.83 3.90
N ALA A 85 9.60 13.39 4.18
CA ALA A 85 10.02 12.98 5.50
C ALA A 85 10.10 14.21 6.42
N ASP A 86 9.48 14.13 7.60
CA ASP A 86 9.54 15.18 8.62
C ASP A 86 10.48 14.75 9.75
N ASP A 87 11.75 15.16 9.68
CA ASP A 87 12.76 14.88 10.71
C ASP A 87 12.40 15.48 12.08
N THR A 88 11.39 16.36 12.17
CA THR A 88 10.96 16.99 13.43
C THR A 88 9.83 16.24 14.14
N ARG A 89 9.08 15.38 13.43
CA ARG A 89 7.94 14.64 13.98
C ARG A 89 8.25 13.15 14.08
N LYS A 90 8.71 12.75 15.27
CA LYS A 90 8.71 11.33 15.64
C LYS A 90 7.28 10.80 15.48
N ASN A 91 7.07 9.88 14.54
CA ASN A 91 5.79 9.16 14.30
C ASN A 91 4.77 9.83 13.36
N SER A 92 5.16 10.79 12.51
CA SER A 92 4.29 11.28 11.43
C SER A 92 5.11 11.61 10.21
N VAL A 93 4.62 11.24 9.03
CA VAL A 93 5.10 11.83 7.79
C VAL A 93 4.33 13.13 7.50
N SER A 94 4.89 14.00 6.67
CA SER A 94 4.29 15.31 6.36
C SER A 94 3.12 15.18 5.37
N ASN A 95 2.93 16.14 4.46
CA ASN A 95 1.89 16.05 3.44
C ASN A 95 2.28 15.03 2.37
N ARG A 96 1.32 14.25 1.90
CA ARG A 96 1.48 13.41 0.70
C ARG A 96 1.79 14.30 -0.50
N VAL A 97 2.91 14.06 -1.15
CA VAL A 97 3.34 14.81 -2.34
C VAL A 97 2.96 14.11 -3.64
N LYS A 98 2.80 12.78 -3.60
CA LYS A 98 2.41 11.98 -4.77
C LYS A 98 1.63 10.74 -4.32
N ARG A 99 0.66 10.33 -5.14
CA ARG A 99 -0.03 9.04 -5.08
C ARG A 99 0.05 8.40 -6.46
N ILE A 100 0.34 7.10 -6.50
CA ILE A 100 0.30 6.26 -7.69
C ILE A 100 -0.62 5.08 -7.36
N VAL A 101 -1.53 4.75 -8.28
CA VAL A 101 -2.44 3.60 -8.13
C VAL A 101 -2.39 2.77 -9.41
N LYS A 102 -2.15 1.48 -9.26
CA LYS A 102 -2.10 0.50 -10.35
C LYS A 102 -2.91 -0.73 -9.97
N THR A 103 -3.40 -1.45 -10.98
CA THR A 103 -4.16 -2.68 -10.79
C THR A 103 -3.65 -3.70 -11.78
N GLU A 104 -3.41 -4.91 -11.31
CA GLU A 104 -2.98 -6.03 -12.13
C GLU A 104 -3.98 -7.18 -12.01
N SER A 105 -4.28 -7.81 -13.14
CA SER A 105 -5.13 -9.00 -13.21
C SER A 105 -4.33 -10.30 -13.12
N GLU A 106 -3.03 -10.20 -12.88
CA GLU A 106 -2.12 -11.33 -12.73
C GLU A 106 -1.00 -10.97 -11.74
N ILE A 107 -0.45 -11.98 -11.08
CA ILE A 107 0.73 -11.85 -10.23
C ILE A 107 1.90 -12.48 -10.96
N SER A 108 3.03 -11.78 -11.00
CA SER A 108 4.25 -12.31 -11.61
C SER A 108 4.62 -13.68 -11.05
N SER A 109 5.13 -14.56 -11.91
CA SER A 109 5.57 -15.90 -11.53
C SER A 109 6.66 -15.88 -10.46
N ASP A 110 7.50 -14.86 -10.43
CA ASP A 110 8.54 -14.68 -9.40
C ASP A 110 8.02 -13.96 -8.13
N GLY A 111 6.73 -13.62 -8.08
CA GLY A 111 6.10 -12.92 -6.97
C GLY A 111 6.43 -11.43 -6.91
N LYS A 112 7.16 -10.88 -7.89
CA LYS A 112 7.62 -9.50 -7.86
C LYS A 112 6.75 -8.60 -8.73
N TYR A 113 6.39 -7.45 -8.19
CA TYR A 113 5.78 -6.36 -8.97
C TYR A 113 6.81 -5.26 -9.19
N HIS A 114 6.93 -4.85 -10.46
CA HIS A 114 7.85 -3.82 -10.90
C HIS A 114 7.06 -2.58 -11.33
N LEU A 115 7.23 -1.49 -10.60
CA LEU A 115 6.66 -0.20 -10.98
C LEU A 115 7.73 0.65 -11.65
N ASP A 116 7.51 1.09 -12.88
CA ASP A 116 8.33 2.08 -13.57
C ASP A 116 7.53 3.38 -13.76
N GLU A 117 7.86 4.41 -13.00
CA GLU A 117 7.14 5.70 -13.01
C GLU A 117 8.10 6.89 -12.90
N ALA A 118 7.96 7.83 -13.83
CA ALA A 118 8.64 9.12 -13.76
C ALA A 118 7.90 10.08 -12.82
N VAL A 119 8.59 10.58 -11.79
CA VAL A 119 8.03 11.56 -10.85
C VAL A 119 8.96 12.76 -10.67
N ARG A 120 8.35 13.94 -10.51
CA ARG A 120 9.07 15.17 -10.18
C ARG A 120 9.01 15.40 -8.68
N LEU A 121 10.16 15.38 -8.02
CA LEU A 121 10.29 15.58 -6.58
C LEU A 121 11.38 16.60 -6.28
N SER A 122 11.23 17.32 -5.16
CA SER A 122 12.30 18.19 -4.67
C SER A 122 13.46 17.36 -4.12
N VAL A 123 14.65 17.94 -4.10
CA VAL A 123 15.85 17.33 -3.48
C VAL A 123 15.70 17.31 -1.95
N ARG A 124 14.97 16.32 -1.43
CA ARG A 124 14.65 16.11 -0.01
C ARG A 124 14.62 14.61 0.33
N LYS A 125 14.35 14.30 1.59
CA LYS A 125 14.05 12.96 2.05
C LYS A 125 12.55 12.69 1.98
N TYR A 126 12.20 11.45 1.68
CA TYR A 126 10.84 10.99 1.52
C TYR A 126 10.65 9.64 2.21
N GLN A 127 9.39 9.37 2.54
CA GLN A 127 8.91 8.06 2.94
C GLN A 127 7.93 7.58 1.89
N ILE A 128 8.21 6.42 1.31
CA ILE A 128 7.35 5.76 0.35
C ILE A 128 6.55 4.71 1.10
N MET A 129 5.24 4.87 1.16
CA MET A 129 4.32 3.94 1.80
C MET A 129 3.53 3.19 0.74
N THR A 130 3.46 1.87 0.88
CA THR A 130 2.73 1.02 -0.06
C THR A 130 1.60 0.29 0.65
N TRP A 131 0.45 0.20 0.00
CA TRP A 131 -0.66 -0.67 0.37
C TRP A 131 -1.10 -1.49 -0.84
N ILE A 132 -1.26 -2.79 -0.64
CA ILE A 132 -1.63 -3.74 -1.68
C ILE A 132 -2.87 -4.48 -1.21
N ASP A 133 -3.95 -4.47 -1.98
CA ASP A 133 -5.20 -5.14 -1.64
C ASP A 133 -5.94 -5.66 -2.87
N PHE A 134 -6.94 -6.51 -2.66
CA PHE A 134 -7.82 -6.96 -3.73
C PHE A 134 -9.01 -6.00 -3.91
N VAL A 135 -9.29 -5.66 -5.17
CA VAL A 135 -10.42 -4.82 -5.58
C VAL A 135 -11.24 -5.53 -6.64
N THR A 136 -12.42 -4.99 -6.94
CA THR A 136 -13.24 -5.52 -8.05
C THR A 136 -12.50 -5.31 -9.36
N LYS A 137 -12.49 -6.35 -10.19
CA LYS A 137 -11.81 -6.37 -11.49
C LYS A 137 -12.14 -5.16 -12.36
N GLY A 138 -11.11 -4.57 -12.96
CA GLY A 138 -11.19 -3.39 -13.81
C GLY A 138 -11.46 -2.08 -13.06
N THR A 139 -11.33 -2.06 -11.73
CA THR A 139 -11.59 -0.86 -10.91
C THR A 139 -10.43 -0.55 -9.99
N THR A 140 -10.28 0.74 -9.63
CA THR A 140 -9.36 1.18 -8.57
C THR A 140 -10.12 1.60 -7.31
N THR A 141 -11.41 1.29 -7.22
CA THR A 141 -12.29 1.73 -6.14
C THR A 141 -12.06 0.89 -4.89
N ASP A 142 -12.06 1.55 -3.74
CA ASP A 142 -11.97 0.90 -2.43
C ASP A 142 -13.10 -0.14 -2.27
N LYS A 143 -12.71 -1.40 -2.00
CA LYS A 143 -13.64 -2.52 -1.77
C LYS A 143 -13.74 -2.88 -0.28
N TYR A 144 -12.62 -3.26 0.32
CA TYR A 144 -12.55 -3.72 1.71
C TYR A 144 -11.91 -2.70 2.66
N TYR A 145 -11.08 -1.83 2.13
CA TYR A 145 -10.33 -0.85 2.89
C TYR A 145 -10.54 0.55 2.30
N ASN A 146 -10.86 1.52 3.15
CA ASN A 146 -10.71 2.92 2.80
C ASN A 146 -9.22 3.23 2.82
N THR A 147 -8.69 3.64 1.67
CA THR A 147 -7.26 3.88 1.47
C THR A 147 -6.96 5.33 1.14
N GLU A 148 -7.84 6.27 1.51
CA GLU A 148 -7.65 7.71 1.22
C GLU A 148 -6.34 8.25 1.80
N ASP A 149 -5.93 7.73 2.97
CA ASP A 149 -4.69 8.04 3.67
C ASP A 149 -4.10 6.73 4.22
N LEU A 150 -2.90 6.35 3.76
CA LEU A 150 -2.24 5.11 4.20
C LEU A 150 -1.79 5.14 5.67
N GLN A 151 -1.81 6.31 6.33
CA GLN A 151 -1.63 6.40 7.77
C GLN A 151 -2.91 6.11 8.56
N LYS A 152 -4.07 6.01 7.89
CA LYS A 152 -5.40 5.89 8.51
C LYS A 152 -6.32 4.96 7.72
N ILE A 153 -5.77 3.81 7.31
CA ILE A 153 -6.54 2.81 6.57
C ILE A 153 -7.65 2.30 7.49
N SER A 154 -8.85 2.11 6.96
CA SER A 154 -9.97 1.58 7.76
C SER A 154 -10.80 0.56 7.00
N ILE A 155 -11.35 -0.41 7.73
CA ILE A 155 -12.18 -1.47 7.17
C ILE A 155 -13.53 -0.88 6.76
N ILE A 156 -13.94 -1.16 5.52
CA ILE A 156 -15.25 -0.81 4.99
C ILE A 156 -16.26 -1.88 5.39
N LEU A 157 -17.31 -1.46 6.08
CA LEU A 157 -18.43 -2.33 6.44
C LEU A 157 -19.26 -2.65 5.20
N GLN A 158 -19.38 -3.94 4.88
CA GLN A 158 -20.22 -4.39 3.78
C GLN A 158 -21.68 -4.42 4.24
N ASN A 159 -22.55 -3.65 3.57
CA ASN A 159 -23.94 -3.48 3.97
C ASN A 159 -24.12 -3.07 5.45
N GLY A 160 -23.18 -2.27 5.97
CA GLY A 160 -23.20 -1.80 7.36
C GLY A 160 -22.75 -2.83 8.40
N THR A 161 -22.24 -3.99 7.97
CA THR A 161 -21.79 -5.07 8.85
C THR A 161 -20.30 -5.37 8.69
N TYR A 162 -19.67 -5.76 9.79
CA TYR A 162 -18.31 -6.30 9.75
C TYR A 162 -18.37 -7.71 9.18
N GLN A 163 -17.41 -8.03 8.32
CA GLN A 163 -17.27 -9.34 7.71
C GLN A 163 -16.04 -10.00 8.31
N GLY A 164 -16.16 -11.24 8.77
CA GLY A 164 -15.02 -12.01 9.28
C GLY A 164 -14.09 -12.47 8.16
N TYR A 165 -13.51 -13.66 8.30
CA TYR A 165 -12.55 -14.19 7.32
C TYR A 165 -13.12 -14.21 5.90
N ASN A 166 -12.36 -13.60 5.00
CA ASN A 166 -12.54 -13.70 3.56
C ASN A 166 -11.16 -13.54 2.94
N SER A 167 -10.70 -14.54 2.18
CA SER A 167 -9.37 -14.55 1.58
C SER A 167 -9.12 -13.36 0.64
N THR A 168 -10.18 -12.78 0.07
CA THR A 168 -10.09 -11.57 -0.78
C THR A 168 -9.93 -10.28 0.04
N ARG A 169 -9.98 -10.34 1.38
CA ARG A 169 -9.61 -9.22 2.26
C ARG A 169 -8.12 -9.18 2.57
N ASP A 170 -7.32 -10.12 2.08
CA ASP A 170 -5.88 -10.07 2.35
C ASP A 170 -5.27 -8.78 1.78
N ALA A 171 -4.20 -8.31 2.42
CA ALA A 171 -3.55 -7.07 2.09
C ALA A 171 -2.10 -7.07 2.59
N PHE A 172 -1.31 -6.18 2.02
CA PHE A 172 0.12 -6.07 2.32
C PHE A 172 0.52 -4.61 2.41
N THR A 173 1.57 -4.36 3.19
CA THR A 173 2.07 -3.02 3.43
C THR A 173 3.59 -2.99 3.44
N SER A 174 4.17 -1.87 3.01
CA SER A 174 5.59 -1.57 3.22
C SER A 174 5.81 -0.07 3.40
N THR A 175 6.99 0.27 3.90
CA THR A 175 7.49 1.64 4.02
C THR A 175 8.98 1.62 3.69
N VAL A 176 9.41 2.49 2.77
CA VAL A 176 10.80 2.60 2.31
C VAL A 176 11.25 4.05 2.39
N GLU A 177 12.44 4.29 2.93
CA GLU A 177 13.04 5.62 2.96
C GLU A 177 13.69 5.94 1.61
N MET A 178 13.47 7.15 1.11
CA MET A 178 14.12 7.66 -0.10
C MET A 178 14.86 8.97 0.20
N ASP A 179 16.18 8.98 0.03
CA ASP A 179 17.01 10.16 0.21
C ASP A 179 17.47 10.73 -1.13
N LEU A 180 16.85 11.83 -1.57
CA LEU A 180 17.23 12.51 -2.82
C LEU A 180 18.31 13.58 -2.62
N ILE A 181 18.76 13.86 -1.39
CA ILE A 181 19.75 14.91 -1.11
C ILE A 181 21.05 14.74 -1.92
N PRO A 182 21.61 13.52 -2.11
CA PRO A 182 22.83 13.32 -2.90
C PRO A 182 22.70 13.73 -4.37
N TYR A 183 21.49 13.81 -4.92
CA TYR A 183 21.24 14.12 -6.32
C TYR A 183 21.03 15.60 -6.62
N ARG A 184 21.36 16.49 -5.67
CA ARG A 184 21.24 17.94 -5.85
C ARG A 184 21.93 18.42 -7.14
N GLY A 185 21.18 19.12 -7.99
CA GLY A 185 21.68 19.68 -9.23
C GLY A 185 21.80 18.69 -10.39
N GLN A 186 21.36 17.44 -10.20
CA GLN A 186 21.27 16.43 -11.26
C GLN A 186 19.86 16.40 -11.85
N ARG A 187 19.71 15.84 -13.05
CA ARG A 187 18.42 15.60 -13.73
C ARG A 187 18.38 14.16 -14.24
N TYR A 188 17.18 13.60 -14.37
CA TYR A 188 16.96 12.23 -14.87
C TYR A 188 17.70 11.19 -14.04
N ILE A 189 17.35 11.11 -12.76
CA ILE A 189 17.94 10.12 -11.85
C ILE A 189 17.11 8.86 -11.89
N HIS A 190 17.79 7.73 -12.03
CA HIS A 190 17.18 6.44 -11.75
C HIS A 190 17.31 6.13 -10.26
N TYR A 191 16.17 5.96 -9.58
CA TYR A 191 16.13 5.58 -8.17
C TYR A 191 15.45 4.21 -8.04
N GLU A 192 16.19 3.23 -7.54
CA GLU A 192 15.70 1.88 -7.30
C GLU A 192 15.29 1.74 -5.83
N ALA A 193 14.02 1.39 -5.60
CA ALA A 193 13.47 1.10 -4.28
C ALA A 193 13.07 -0.38 -4.21
N VAL A 194 13.61 -1.10 -3.23
CA VAL A 194 13.15 -2.47 -2.95
C VAL A 194 12.26 -2.42 -1.71
N ALA A 195 11.03 -2.89 -1.87
CA ALA A 195 10.02 -2.89 -0.82
C ALA A 195 9.74 -4.32 -0.38
N GLU A 196 10.20 -4.66 0.82
CA GLU A 196 9.78 -5.88 1.52
C GLU A 196 8.38 -5.63 2.08
N VAL A 197 7.38 -6.32 1.54
CA VAL A 197 6.00 -6.18 2.02
C VAL A 197 5.70 -7.20 3.10
N VAL A 198 4.93 -6.77 4.08
CA VAL A 198 4.48 -7.63 5.18
C VAL A 198 2.95 -7.64 5.23
N ARG A 199 2.39 -8.72 5.76
CA ARG A 199 0.97 -8.74 6.10
C ARG A 199 0.73 -7.95 7.38
N PRO A 200 -0.24 -7.03 7.41
CA PRO A 200 -0.60 -6.28 8.61
C PRO A 200 -1.50 -7.12 9.55
N PHE A 201 -1.78 -8.38 9.22
CA PHE A 201 -2.76 -9.23 9.90
C PHE A 201 -2.13 -10.45 10.57
N ALA A 202 -2.76 -10.90 11.64
CA ALA A 202 -2.77 -12.30 12.03
C ALA A 202 -4.04 -12.96 11.50
N ILE A 203 -3.96 -14.26 11.23
CA ILE A 203 -5.11 -15.10 10.89
C ILE A 203 -5.24 -16.14 12.00
N TYR A 204 -6.43 -16.23 12.61
CA TYR A 204 -6.73 -17.29 13.57
C TYR A 204 -7.83 -18.21 13.03
N ARG A 205 -7.87 -19.44 13.53
CA ARG A 205 -8.91 -20.43 13.22
C ARG A 205 -9.35 -21.10 14.51
N ILE A 206 -10.65 -21.10 14.78
CA ILE A 206 -11.26 -21.84 15.88
C ILE A 206 -11.87 -23.11 15.30
N ILE A 207 -11.28 -24.25 15.66
CA ILE A 207 -11.66 -25.55 15.12
C ILE A 207 -12.23 -26.38 16.26
N THR A 208 -13.38 -27.00 16.04
CA THR A 208 -13.91 -28.01 16.95
C THR A 208 -13.62 -29.42 16.45
N THR A 209 -13.32 -30.32 17.39
CA THR A 209 -13.14 -31.76 17.19
C THR A 209 -14.12 -32.59 18.05
N ASP A 210 -15.06 -31.95 18.74
CA ASP A 210 -15.97 -32.58 19.71
C ASP A 210 -17.33 -33.00 19.11
N ILE A 211 -17.41 -33.10 17.78
CA ILE A 211 -18.64 -33.38 17.04
C ILE A 211 -19.32 -34.69 17.51
N ASP A 212 -18.55 -35.72 17.86
CA ASP A 212 -19.11 -36.97 18.38
C ASP A 212 -19.75 -36.82 19.77
N GLU A 213 -19.19 -35.96 20.63
CA GLU A 213 -19.80 -35.63 21.92
C GLU A 213 -21.08 -34.81 21.71
N TYR A 214 -21.07 -33.87 20.76
CA TYR A 214 -22.25 -33.09 20.38
C TYR A 214 -23.40 -33.97 19.87
N LYS A 215 -23.11 -34.96 19.01
CA LYS A 215 -24.09 -35.99 18.60
C LYS A 215 -24.60 -36.79 19.79
N THR A 216 -23.71 -37.15 20.71
CA THR A 216 -24.04 -37.89 21.94
C THR A 216 -24.88 -37.06 22.91
N TYR A 217 -24.81 -35.74 22.89
CA TYR A 217 -25.71 -34.88 23.65
C TYR A 217 -27.12 -34.84 23.04
N HIS A 218 -27.21 -34.92 21.71
CA HIS A 218 -28.46 -34.86 20.93
C HIS A 218 -28.91 -36.22 20.37
N GLN A 219 -28.80 -37.30 21.16
CA GLN A 219 -28.96 -38.69 20.71
C GLN A 219 -30.28 -39.03 19.99
N THR A 220 -31.32 -38.20 20.15
CA THR A 220 -32.64 -38.42 19.58
C THR A 220 -32.81 -37.85 18.16
N LEU A 221 -31.83 -37.08 17.68
CA LEU A 221 -31.87 -36.39 16.38
C LEU A 221 -30.69 -36.83 15.50
N SER A 222 -30.87 -36.80 14.18
CA SER A 222 -29.76 -36.99 13.24
C SER A 222 -28.81 -35.80 13.27
N TYR A 223 -27.53 -36.01 12.96
CA TYR A 223 -26.54 -34.93 12.89
C TYR A 223 -26.98 -33.77 11.96
N ALA A 224 -27.51 -34.08 10.77
CA ALA A 224 -28.03 -33.08 9.84
C ALA A 224 -29.19 -32.20 10.40
N ALA A 225 -29.87 -32.65 11.45
CA ALA A 225 -30.96 -31.89 12.08
C ALA A 225 -30.48 -30.99 13.23
N ILE A 226 -29.27 -31.23 13.75
CA ILE A 226 -28.70 -30.52 14.90
C ILE A 226 -27.47 -29.71 14.52
N GLN A 227 -26.87 -29.96 13.36
CA GLN A 227 -25.70 -29.25 12.89
C GLN A 227 -26.01 -27.75 12.80
N PRO A 228 -25.28 -26.90 13.53
CA PRO A 228 -25.40 -25.46 13.36
C PRO A 228 -24.85 -25.08 11.97
N ASN A 229 -25.55 -24.19 11.28
CA ASN A 229 -25.07 -23.66 10.00
C ASN A 229 -24.09 -22.51 10.21
N THR A 230 -24.25 -21.75 11.29
CA THR A 230 -23.51 -20.53 11.55
C THR A 230 -23.12 -20.40 13.01
N THR A 231 -22.00 -19.72 13.27
CA THR A 231 -21.58 -19.25 14.59
C THR A 231 -21.62 -17.73 14.60
N ASN A 232 -22.03 -17.12 15.72
CA ASN A 232 -21.93 -15.68 15.91
C ASN A 232 -20.67 -15.36 16.71
N VAL A 233 -19.79 -14.58 16.11
CA VAL A 233 -18.50 -14.18 16.70
C VAL A 233 -18.59 -12.73 17.13
N ALA A 234 -18.14 -12.42 18.35
CA ALA A 234 -18.08 -11.07 18.87
C ALA A 234 -16.71 -10.79 19.49
N TYR A 235 -16.09 -9.68 19.11
CA TYR A 235 -14.90 -9.18 19.78
C TYR A 235 -15.31 -8.37 21.00
N ASN A 236 -14.80 -8.76 22.16
CA ASN A 236 -15.00 -8.04 23.40
C ASN A 236 -14.12 -6.79 23.44
N LEU A 237 -14.59 -5.78 24.18
CA LEU A 237 -13.91 -4.49 24.34
C LEU A 237 -13.79 -3.74 23.01
N PHE A 238 -12.57 -3.44 22.59
CA PHE A 238 -12.27 -2.66 21.39
C PHE A 238 -11.51 -3.52 20.39
N PHE A 239 -11.95 -3.47 19.13
CA PHE A 239 -11.37 -4.19 18.01
C PHE A 239 -10.83 -3.21 16.96
N PRO A 240 -9.64 -3.45 16.37
CA PRO A 240 -9.06 -2.56 15.38
C PRO A 240 -9.86 -2.57 14.08
N MET A 241 -10.46 -1.44 13.75
CA MET A 241 -11.13 -1.25 12.47
C MET A 241 -10.26 -0.46 11.49
N GLY A 242 -8.96 -0.36 11.75
CA GLY A 242 -8.01 0.33 10.91
C GLY A 242 -6.56 -0.02 11.18
N TYR A 243 -5.69 0.54 10.36
CA TYR A 243 -4.26 0.27 10.37
C TYR A 243 -3.49 1.49 9.86
N ASN A 244 -2.32 1.71 10.45
CA ASN A 244 -1.39 2.75 10.07
C ASN A 244 -0.15 2.09 9.46
N SER A 245 0.01 2.22 8.13
CA SER A 245 1.13 1.63 7.39
C SER A 245 2.49 2.22 7.77
N TYR A 246 2.55 3.45 8.30
CA TYR A 246 3.80 4.09 8.71
C TYR A 246 4.28 3.55 10.06
N LEU A 247 3.36 3.34 11.00
CA LEU A 247 3.66 2.85 12.35
C LEU A 247 3.66 1.32 12.45
N TYR A 248 3.26 0.64 11.38
CA TYR A 248 2.95 -0.78 11.33
C TYR A 248 2.11 -1.21 12.54
N ALA A 249 0.97 -0.53 12.72
CA ALA A 249 0.18 -0.67 13.94
C ALA A 249 -1.33 -0.63 13.64
N PRO A 250 -2.14 -1.43 14.34
CA PRO A 250 -3.58 -1.29 14.32
C PRO A 250 -4.03 0.08 14.85
N ASP A 251 -5.13 0.59 14.31
CA ASP A 251 -5.74 1.87 14.66
C ASP A 251 -7.27 1.78 14.57
N ASN A 252 -7.98 2.90 14.80
CA ASN A 252 -9.44 3.02 14.70
C ASN A 252 -10.16 1.93 15.50
N PHE A 253 -9.77 1.78 16.76
CA PHE A 253 -10.35 0.81 17.69
C PHE A 253 -11.83 1.12 17.98
N ARG A 254 -12.72 0.15 17.75
CA ARG A 254 -14.17 0.29 17.94
C ARG A 254 -14.76 -0.83 18.78
N PRO A 255 -15.76 -0.54 19.64
CA PRO A 255 -16.46 -1.57 20.38
C PRO A 255 -17.58 -2.21 19.56
N GLY A 256 -18.04 -3.38 20.01
CA GLY A 256 -19.23 -4.04 19.48
C GLY A 256 -19.06 -4.60 18.07
N ILE A 257 -17.83 -4.96 17.68
CA ILE A 257 -17.57 -5.62 16.41
C ILE A 257 -17.95 -7.09 16.53
N ALA A 258 -18.81 -7.54 15.63
CA ALA A 258 -19.29 -8.90 15.56
C ALA A 258 -19.59 -9.28 14.11
N TYR A 259 -19.58 -10.58 13.82
CA TYR A 259 -19.93 -11.14 12.52
C TYR A 259 -20.53 -12.55 12.69
N SER A 260 -21.30 -12.99 11.70
CA SER A 260 -21.71 -14.38 11.59
C SER A 260 -20.74 -15.12 10.67
N TYR A 261 -20.42 -16.35 11.02
CA TYR A 261 -19.50 -17.21 10.28
C TYR A 261 -20.20 -18.49 9.85
N ASP A 262 -20.09 -18.86 8.57
CA ASP A 262 -20.62 -20.12 8.06
C ASP A 262 -19.71 -21.27 8.50
N ILE A 263 -20.26 -22.19 9.29
CA ILE A 263 -19.52 -23.34 9.80
C ILE A 263 -19.17 -24.25 8.62
N THR A 264 -17.89 -24.58 8.51
CA THR A 264 -17.39 -25.45 7.44
C THR A 264 -16.75 -26.68 8.05
N GLU A 265 -17.26 -27.86 7.71
CA GLU A 265 -16.59 -29.11 8.07
C GLU A 265 -15.26 -29.24 7.31
N THR A 266 -14.18 -29.37 8.07
CA THR A 266 -12.84 -29.62 7.56
C THR A 266 -12.55 -31.12 7.49
N ALA A 267 -13.25 -31.92 8.31
CA ALA A 267 -13.32 -33.37 8.19
C ALA A 267 -14.77 -33.83 8.43
N PRO A 268 -15.37 -34.60 7.49
CA PRO A 268 -16.76 -35.00 7.58
C PRO A 268 -17.12 -35.60 8.94
N GLU A 269 -18.11 -35.00 9.59
CA GLU A 269 -18.67 -35.47 10.85
C GLU A 269 -17.68 -35.58 12.02
N LYS A 270 -16.50 -34.95 11.92
CA LYS A 270 -15.38 -35.07 12.88
C LYS A 270 -14.75 -33.75 13.28
N GLU A 271 -14.57 -32.85 12.32
CA GLU A 271 -13.92 -31.57 12.54
C GLU A 271 -14.63 -30.45 11.77
N ALA A 272 -14.85 -29.31 12.43
CA ALA A 272 -15.43 -28.14 11.79
C ALA A 272 -14.73 -26.84 12.21
N LEU A 273 -14.57 -25.93 11.24
CA LEU A 273 -14.12 -24.55 11.44
C LEU A 273 -15.32 -23.70 11.88
N LEU A 274 -15.27 -23.22 13.12
CA LEU A 274 -16.34 -22.44 13.74
C LEU A 274 -16.19 -20.93 13.53
N ALA A 275 -14.94 -20.45 13.46
CA ALA A 275 -14.66 -19.04 13.26
C ALA A 275 -13.25 -18.83 12.70
N SER A 276 -13.08 -17.77 11.92
CA SER A 276 -11.79 -17.28 11.47
C SER A 276 -11.90 -15.81 11.11
N ASP A 277 -10.80 -15.07 11.20
CA ASP A 277 -10.72 -13.70 10.70
C ASP A 277 -9.30 -13.27 10.35
N TYR A 278 -9.20 -12.21 9.54
CA TYR A 278 -8.01 -11.38 9.39
C TYR A 278 -8.08 -10.24 10.40
N VAL A 279 -7.16 -10.23 11.36
CA VAL A 279 -7.15 -9.21 12.41
C VAL A 279 -5.86 -8.42 12.34
N PHE A 280 -5.97 -7.08 12.31
CA PHE A 280 -4.79 -6.22 12.35
C PHE A 280 -4.00 -6.46 13.64
N VAL A 281 -2.69 -6.65 13.53
CA VAL A 281 -1.80 -6.90 14.67
C VAL A 281 -0.52 -6.08 14.60
N LYS A 282 0.10 -5.99 15.76
CA LYS A 282 1.51 -5.66 15.98
C LYS A 282 2.07 -6.66 17.01
N ASP A 283 3.38 -6.68 17.20
CA ASP A 283 4.14 -7.54 18.14
C ASP A 283 3.33 -8.04 19.35
N GLU A 284 2.88 -7.14 20.24
CA GLU A 284 2.16 -7.50 21.48
C GLU A 284 0.69 -7.09 21.43
N THR A 285 -0.10 -7.75 20.57
CA THR A 285 -1.53 -7.45 20.47
C THR A 285 -2.41 -8.61 20.93
N PHE A 286 -3.44 -8.30 21.74
CA PHE A 286 -4.36 -9.29 22.30
C PHE A 286 -5.80 -8.89 22.02
N TYR A 287 -6.59 -9.85 21.52
CA TYR A 287 -8.02 -9.69 21.29
C TYR A 287 -8.77 -10.79 22.01
N THR A 288 -9.87 -10.42 22.67
CA THR A 288 -10.77 -11.38 23.29
C THR A 288 -11.95 -11.61 22.36
N VAL A 289 -12.15 -12.86 21.98
CA VAL A 289 -13.24 -13.28 21.10
C VAL A 289 -14.19 -14.18 21.88
N ASN A 290 -15.49 -13.90 21.76
CA ASN A 290 -16.57 -14.77 22.18
C ASN A 290 -17.25 -15.33 20.93
N PHE A 291 -17.75 -16.56 21.03
CA PHE A 291 -18.54 -17.16 19.97
C PHE A 291 -19.66 -18.01 20.56
N GLU A 292 -20.82 -18.03 19.88
CA GLU A 292 -22.01 -18.80 20.24
C GLU A 292 -22.69 -19.45 19.02
#